data_AF-A0A9E3Y6F3-F1
#
_entry.id   AF-A0A9E3Y6F3-F1
#
_cell.length_a   1.000
_cell.length_b   1.000
_cell.length_c   1.000
_cell.angle_alpha   90.00
_cell.angle_beta   90.00
_cell.angle_gamma   90.00
#
_symmetry.space_group_name_H-M   'P 1'
#
loop_
_entity.id
_entity.type
_entity.pdbx_description
1 polymer ?
#
loop_
_entity_poly.entity_id
_entity_poly.type
_entity_poly.pdbx_seq_one_letter_code
_entity_poly.pdbx_strand_id
1 'polypeptide(L)' 'PFGGYKQSGIGREYGRAGLEEFLETKAIQI' A
#
# COMPACT_ATOMS: atom_id res chain seq x y z
N PRO A 1 -9.66 -2.20 3.88
CA PRO A 1 -8.65 -2.68 2.90
C PRO A 1 -8.80 -4.20 2.76
N PHE A 2 -8.78 -4.73 1.54
CA PHE A 2 -8.86 -6.16 1.24
C PHE A 2 -7.45 -6.70 0.94
N GLY A 3 -7.17 -7.97 1.20
CA GLY A 3 -5.88 -8.55 0.80
C GLY A 3 -5.54 -9.85 1.52
N GLY A 4 -4.64 -10.62 0.91
CA GLY A 4 -4.24 -11.92 1.41
C GLY A 4 -3.41 -11.87 2.70
N TYR A 5 -3.46 -12.96 3.47
CA TYR A 5 -2.55 -13.21 4.58
C TYR A 5 -1.55 -14.31 4.23
N LYS A 6 -0.30 -14.16 4.67
CA LYS A 6 0.81 -15.08 4.36
C LYS A 6 0.96 -15.31 2.85
N GLN A 7 0.77 -16.54 2.39
CA GLN A 7 0.93 -16.92 0.99
C GLN A 7 -0.31 -16.63 0.14
N SER A 8 -1.42 -16.19 0.75
CA SER A 8 -2.64 -15.85 0.02
C SER A 8 -2.56 -14.50 -0.73
N GLY A 9 -1.48 -13.73 -0.58
CA GLY A 9 -1.25 -12.49 -1.33
C GLY A 9 -0.29 -11.52 -0.62
N ILE A 10 0.28 -10.60 -1.40
CA ILE A 10 1.15 -9.52 -0.93
C ILE A 10 0.45 -8.20 -1.27
N GLY A 11 0.44 -7.24 -0.34
CA GLY A 11 -0.22 -5.94 -0.52
C GLY A 11 -1.65 -5.89 0.05
N ARG A 12 -2.31 -4.75 -0.15
CA ARG A 12 -3.68 -4.48 0.30
C ARG A 12 -4.41 -3.62 -0.73
N GLU A 13 -5.53 -4.12 -1.24
CA GLU A 13 -6.35 -3.43 -2.22
C GLU A 13 -7.45 -2.58 -1.57
N TYR A 14 -7.94 -1.62 -2.36
CA TYR A 14 -9.01 -0.66 -2.05
C TYR A 14 -8.74 0.29 -0.89
N GLY A 15 -9.49 1.40 -0.88
CA GLY A 15 -9.33 2.47 0.09
C GLY A 15 -7.93 3.08 0.04
N ARG A 16 -7.52 3.73 1.13
CA ARG A 16 -6.24 4.44 1.20
C ARG A 16 -5.03 3.51 0.97
N ALA A 17 -5.03 2.34 1.61
CA ALA A 17 -3.90 1.41 1.56
C ALA A 17 -3.59 0.92 0.13
N GLY A 18 -4.62 0.71 -0.70
CA GLY A 18 -4.42 0.29 -2.10
C GLY A 18 -3.89 1.40 -3.01
N LEU A 19 -4.10 2.67 -2.66
CA LEU A 19 -3.51 3.78 -3.40
C LEU A 19 -2.06 4.02 -3.00
N GLU A 20 -1.71 3.79 -1.73
CA GLU A 20 -0.36 3.99 -1.20
C GLU A 20 0.69 3.09 -1.88
N GLU A 21 0.31 1.92 -2.41
CA GLU A 21 1.22 1.04 -3.17
C GLU A 21 1.65 1.62 -4.54
N PHE A 22 0.91 2.60 -5.07
CA PHE A 22 1.22 3.23 -6.36
C PHE A 22 1.83 4.62 -6.22
N LEU A 23 2.09 5.07 -4.99
CA LEU A 23 2.63 6.39 -4.70
C LEU A 23 4.02 6.28 -4.09
N GLU A 24 4.96 7.12 -4.53
CA GLU A 24 6.28 7.25 -3.91
C GLU A 24 6.24 8.33 -2.82
N THR A 25 6.65 7.98 -1.60
CA THR A 25 6.83 8.97 -0.53
C THR A 25 8.17 9.67 -0.70
N LYS A 26 8.15 11.00 -0.87
CA LYS A 26 9.35 11.83 -0.91
C LYS A 26 9.48 12.65 0.37
N ALA A 27 10.55 12.44 1.13
CA ALA A 27 10.87 13.28 2.28
C ALA A 27 11.63 14.52 1.82
N ILE A 28 11.15 15.70 2.22
CA ILE A 28 11.81 16.99 1.96
C ILE A 28 12.05 17.66 3.31
N GLN A 29 13.28 18.12 3.53
CA GLN A 29 13.69 18.87 4.71
C GLN A 29 14.17 20.27 4.28
N ILE A 30 13.88 21.27 5.11
CA ILE A 30 14.32 22.66 4.93
C ILE A 30 15.73 22.84 5.50
#